data_AF-M5C3M5-F1
#
_entry.id   AF-M5C3M5-F1
#
_cell.length_a   1.000
_cell.length_b   1.000
_cell.length_c   1.000
_cell.angle_alpha   90.00
_cell.angle_beta   90.00
_cell.angle_gamma   90.00
#
_symmetry.space_group_name_H-M   'P 1'
#
loop_
_entity.id
_entity.type
_entity.pdbx_description
1 polymer ?
#
loop_
_entity_poly.entity_id
_entity_poly.type
_entity_poly.pdbx_seq_one_letter_code
_entity_poly.pdbx_strand_id
1 'polypeptide(L)'
;MLFLPLHAAGDYGQSGLGVFDLVVSSYTPTLTALLGSASTVASRAPQVLTIGQPATPGCSPLRGVYRELDLLRGHTKDSTGYSQLMGRGATRTAVLEGMDQYDWVHLACHAHQNVDDPTKSGFYLYDGTLDLSAISQRSFRNKGLAYLSACNTATVDEKLPDEAIHLASGMLMAGYRSVIGSMWSVMEDDAPYLADRVYPRLMKDGKVGNGEAGRALHYAVAELREKVGEKEYGQWGAVHPFRLVERWRNL
;
A
#
# COMPACT_ATOMS: atom_id res chain seq x y z
N MET A 1 9.92 -17.79 4.81
CA MET A 1 8.81 -18.68 4.39
C MET A 1 8.37 -18.18 3.02
N LEU A 2 8.41 -18.93 1.92
CA LEU A 2 8.07 -18.31 0.62
C LEU A 2 6.61 -17.80 0.64
N PHE A 3 6.41 -16.48 0.57
CA PHE A 3 5.09 -15.89 0.48
C PHE A 3 4.54 -16.10 -0.94
N LEU A 4 3.61 -17.04 -1.06
CA LEU A 4 2.94 -17.36 -2.31
C LEU A 4 1.75 -16.40 -2.52
N PRO A 5 1.52 -15.87 -3.73
CA PRO A 5 0.39 -15.01 -4.03
C PRO A 5 -0.89 -15.85 -4.10
N LEU A 6 -1.39 -16.33 -2.95
CA LEU A 6 -2.57 -17.18 -2.87
C LEU A 6 -3.79 -16.55 -3.53
N HIS A 7 -3.90 -15.22 -3.50
CA HIS A 7 -4.94 -14.46 -4.17
C HIS A 7 -4.91 -14.60 -5.71
N ALA A 8 -3.78 -15.00 -6.28
CA ALA A 8 -3.58 -15.27 -7.70
C ALA A 8 -3.34 -16.77 -7.99
N ALA A 9 -3.69 -17.67 -7.06
CA ALA A 9 -3.58 -19.10 -7.32
C ALA A 9 -4.64 -19.55 -8.33
N GLY A 10 -4.23 -20.31 -9.35
CA GLY A 10 -5.10 -20.84 -10.40
C GLY A 10 -4.34 -21.73 -11.38
N ASP A 11 -5.05 -22.53 -12.17
CA ASP A 11 -4.47 -23.27 -13.29
C ASP A 11 -4.61 -22.43 -14.57
N TYR A 12 -3.59 -21.61 -14.88
CA TYR A 12 -3.56 -20.74 -16.06
C TYR A 12 -3.28 -21.48 -17.38
N GLY A 13 -3.03 -22.80 -17.32
CA GLY A 13 -2.90 -23.66 -18.49
C GLY A 13 -4.24 -24.19 -19.01
N GLN A 14 -5.28 -24.14 -18.17
CA GLN A 14 -6.64 -24.57 -18.50
C GLN A 14 -7.62 -23.41 -18.38
N SER A 15 -8.76 -23.50 -19.06
CA SER A 15 -9.86 -22.55 -18.84
C SER A 15 -10.61 -22.98 -17.58
N GLY A 16 -10.39 -22.25 -16.48
CA GLY A 16 -11.02 -22.51 -15.18
C GLY A 16 -10.97 -21.28 -14.28
N LEU A 17 -11.80 -21.27 -13.22
CA LEU A 17 -11.79 -20.18 -12.24
C LEU A 17 -10.57 -20.30 -11.32
N GLY A 18 -9.83 -19.21 -11.15
CA GLY A 18 -8.80 -19.08 -10.13
C GLY A 18 -9.36 -18.57 -8.80
N VAL A 19 -8.53 -18.53 -7.76
CA VAL A 19 -8.88 -17.93 -6.46
C VAL A 19 -9.30 -16.47 -6.64
N PHE A 20 -8.63 -15.74 -7.53
CA PHE A 20 -8.97 -14.36 -7.84
C PHE A 20 -10.43 -14.19 -8.26
N ASP A 21 -10.98 -15.12 -9.05
CA ASP A 21 -12.35 -15.02 -9.56
C ASP A 21 -13.41 -15.34 -8.49
N LEU A 22 -13.00 -15.96 -7.39
CA LEU A 22 -13.90 -16.50 -6.38
C LEU A 22 -13.97 -15.64 -5.11
N VAL A 23 -12.88 -14.97 -4.74
CA VAL A 23 -12.78 -14.27 -3.45
C VAL A 23 -12.00 -12.96 -3.52
N VAL A 24 -12.41 -12.00 -2.68
CA VAL A 24 -11.62 -10.81 -2.37
C VAL A 24 -10.65 -11.16 -1.24
N SER A 25 -9.37 -11.25 -1.55
CA SER A 25 -8.33 -11.65 -0.59
C SER A 25 -7.75 -10.46 0.18
N SER A 26 -7.33 -10.69 1.43
CA SER A 26 -6.48 -9.78 2.20
C SER A 26 -5.63 -10.55 3.20
N TYR A 27 -4.46 -10.03 3.57
CA TYR A 27 -3.50 -10.71 4.43
C TYR A 27 -3.34 -9.99 5.78
N THR A 28 -3.22 -10.76 6.87
CA THR A 28 -2.89 -10.24 8.21
C THR A 28 -1.59 -10.89 8.69
N PRO A 29 -0.63 -10.12 9.25
CA PRO A 29 0.65 -10.68 9.67
C PRO A 29 0.55 -11.48 10.97
N THR A 30 -0.43 -11.18 11.83
CA THR A 30 -0.65 -11.91 13.08
C THR A 30 -2.13 -12.05 13.39
N LEU A 31 -2.47 -13.02 14.25
CA LEU A 31 -3.83 -13.15 14.78
C LEU A 31 -4.18 -11.99 15.74
N THR A 32 -3.20 -11.44 16.46
CA THR A 32 -3.44 -10.27 17.32
C THR A 32 -3.81 -9.04 16.51
N ALA A 33 -3.15 -8.83 15.36
CA ALA A 33 -3.51 -7.82 14.38
C ALA A 33 -4.96 -8.03 13.87
N LEU A 34 -5.38 -9.27 13.65
CA LEU A 34 -6.76 -9.61 13.31
C LEU A 34 -7.75 -9.24 14.43
N LEU A 35 -7.40 -9.50 15.69
CA LEU A 35 -8.33 -9.37 16.83
C LEU A 35 -8.37 -7.97 17.48
N GLY A 36 -7.35 -7.14 17.27
CA GLY A 36 -7.11 -5.92 18.06
C GLY A 36 -7.74 -4.63 17.54
N SER A 37 -8.49 -4.64 16.43
CA SER A 37 -8.99 -3.41 15.80
C SER A 37 -10.49 -3.21 16.03
N ALA A 38 -10.87 -2.24 16.86
CA ALA A 38 -12.26 -1.80 16.98
C ALA A 38 -12.65 -0.87 15.81
N SER A 39 -13.74 -1.19 15.11
CA SER A 39 -14.34 -0.36 14.06
C SER A 39 -14.76 1.02 14.59
N THR A 40 -13.99 2.07 14.29
CA THR A 40 -14.46 3.46 14.40
C THR A 40 -14.88 3.96 13.03
N VAL A 41 -16.18 4.17 12.85
CA VAL A 41 -16.71 4.86 11.66
C VAL A 41 -16.23 6.30 11.74
N ALA A 42 -15.38 6.71 10.81
CA ALA A 42 -15.01 8.11 10.68
C ALA A 42 -16.27 8.90 10.28
N SER A 43 -16.60 9.94 11.04
CA SER A 43 -17.76 10.81 10.79
C SER A 43 -17.51 11.84 9.67
N ARG A 44 -16.28 11.93 9.17
CA ARG A 44 -15.82 12.89 8.15
C ARG A 44 -15.03 12.19 7.05
N ALA A 45 -14.95 12.83 5.88
CA ALA A 45 -14.07 12.41 4.80
C ALA A 45 -12.60 12.37 5.29
N PRO A 46 -11.81 11.36 4.87
CA PRO A 46 -10.44 11.20 5.32
C PRO A 46 -9.54 12.31 4.80
N GLN A 47 -8.64 12.80 5.64
CA GLN A 47 -7.56 13.70 5.22
C GLN A 47 -6.39 12.87 4.67
N VAL A 48 -5.90 13.23 3.49
CA VAL A 48 -4.89 12.46 2.75
C VAL A 48 -3.57 13.20 2.69
N LEU A 49 -2.50 12.55 3.16
CA LEU A 49 -1.12 12.95 2.92
C LEU A 49 -0.53 12.13 1.76
N THR A 50 0.05 12.80 0.78
CA THR A 50 0.83 12.15 -0.28
C THR A 50 2.30 12.53 -0.20
N ILE A 51 3.17 11.55 -0.43
CA ILE A 51 4.62 11.70 -0.31
C ILE A 51 5.24 11.17 -1.59
N GLY A 52 6.00 12.02 -2.29
CA GLY A 52 6.67 11.68 -3.53
C GLY A 52 8.17 11.89 -3.45
N GLN A 53 8.96 10.85 -3.69
CA GLN A 53 10.42 10.96 -3.81
C GLN A 53 10.89 10.37 -5.15
N PRO A 54 10.79 11.14 -6.25
CA PRO A 54 11.07 10.64 -7.60
C PRO A 54 12.56 10.40 -7.89
N ALA A 55 13.45 11.04 -7.13
CA ALA A 55 14.90 10.91 -7.31
C ALA A 55 15.57 10.63 -5.97
N THR A 56 16.13 9.43 -5.82
CA THR A 56 16.86 9.00 -4.63
C THR A 56 18.31 8.68 -5.01
N PRO A 57 19.33 9.24 -4.33
CA PRO A 57 20.71 8.91 -4.60
C PRO A 57 20.97 7.40 -4.50
N GLY A 58 21.60 6.81 -5.53
CA GLY A 58 21.88 5.37 -5.58
C GLY A 58 20.75 4.50 -6.13
N CYS A 59 19.57 5.06 -6.43
CA CYS A 59 18.45 4.35 -7.04
C CYS A 59 18.11 4.89 -8.43
N SER A 60 17.38 4.10 -9.23
CA SER A 60 16.86 4.56 -10.51
C SER A 60 15.73 5.60 -10.31
N PRO A 61 15.58 6.61 -11.18
CA PRO A 61 14.48 7.57 -11.04
C PRO A 61 13.11 6.91 -11.19
N LEU A 62 12.15 7.30 -10.34
CA LEU A 62 10.74 6.90 -10.42
C LEU A 62 9.93 7.98 -11.17
N ARG A 63 9.80 7.88 -12.49
CA ARG A 63 9.16 8.93 -13.31
C ARG A 63 7.64 8.93 -13.12
N GLY A 64 7.05 7.77 -12.81
CA GLY A 64 5.63 7.60 -12.54
C GLY A 64 5.09 8.40 -11.35
N VAL A 65 5.95 8.76 -10.37
CA VAL A 65 5.55 9.45 -9.12
C VAL A 65 4.79 10.75 -9.39
N TYR A 66 5.25 11.56 -10.33
CA TYR A 66 4.57 12.83 -10.64
C TYR A 66 3.15 12.62 -11.14
N ARG A 67 2.98 11.66 -12.05
CA ARG A 67 1.68 11.30 -12.63
C ARG A 67 0.75 10.72 -11.57
N GLU A 68 1.26 9.80 -10.76
CA GLU A 68 0.50 9.18 -9.67
C GLU A 68 -0.04 10.22 -8.70
N LEU A 69 0.81 11.12 -8.19
CA LEU A 69 0.37 12.10 -7.21
C LEU A 69 -0.60 13.14 -7.78
N ASP A 70 -0.50 13.47 -9.06
CA ASP A 70 -1.47 14.35 -9.74
C ASP A 70 -2.86 13.71 -9.86
N LEU A 71 -2.92 12.40 -10.20
CA LEU A 71 -4.17 11.63 -10.23
C LEU A 71 -4.81 11.58 -8.83
N LEU A 72 -4.02 11.31 -7.78
CA LEU A 72 -4.50 11.30 -6.40
C LEU A 72 -5.05 12.66 -5.96
N ARG A 73 -4.38 13.75 -6.36
CA ARG A 73 -4.88 15.10 -6.11
C ARG A 73 -6.24 15.30 -6.77
N GLY A 74 -6.44 14.77 -7.98
CA GLY A 74 -7.73 14.75 -8.68
C GLY A 74 -8.85 14.11 -7.86
N HIS A 75 -8.60 12.93 -7.30
CA HIS A 75 -9.58 12.13 -6.55
C HIS A 75 -9.86 12.63 -5.13
N THR A 76 -9.05 13.57 -4.64
CA THR A 76 -9.13 14.10 -3.27
C THR A 76 -9.61 15.55 -3.21
N LYS A 77 -10.00 16.16 -4.34
CA LYS A 77 -10.46 17.56 -4.39
C LYS A 77 -11.67 17.85 -3.49
N ASP A 78 -12.55 16.88 -3.32
CA ASP A 78 -13.76 17.02 -2.50
C ASP A 78 -13.53 16.62 -1.03
N SER A 79 -12.30 16.19 -0.67
CA SER A 79 -11.96 15.86 0.71
C SER A 79 -11.57 17.11 1.50
N THR A 80 -11.88 17.11 2.79
CA THR A 80 -11.61 18.24 3.70
C THR A 80 -10.13 18.39 4.09
N GLY A 81 -9.20 17.73 3.39
CA GLY A 81 -7.77 17.87 3.65
C GLY A 81 -6.91 17.01 2.74
N TYR A 82 -6.09 17.67 1.92
CA TYR A 82 -5.05 17.07 1.11
C TYR A 82 -3.75 17.83 1.35
N SER A 83 -2.65 17.11 1.57
CA SER A 83 -1.30 17.67 1.58
C SER A 83 -0.35 16.79 0.78
N GLN A 84 0.61 17.43 0.13
CA GLN A 84 1.63 16.75 -0.67
C GLN A 84 3.01 17.21 -0.24
N LEU A 85 3.86 16.25 0.12
CA LEU A 85 5.29 16.44 0.32
C LEU A 85 6.03 15.81 -0.85
N MET A 86 6.93 16.55 -1.48
CA MET A 86 7.61 16.05 -2.69
C MET A 86 9.05 16.53 -2.77
N GLY A 87 9.95 15.65 -3.22
CA GLY A 87 11.35 15.96 -3.39
C GLY A 87 11.94 16.50 -2.08
N ARG A 88 12.55 17.69 -2.14
CA ARG A 88 13.16 18.36 -0.98
C ARG A 88 12.22 18.61 0.21
N GLY A 89 10.90 18.65 -0.03
CA GLY A 89 9.90 18.80 1.03
C GLY A 89 9.57 17.49 1.76
N ALA A 90 9.86 16.34 1.15
CA ALA A 90 9.64 15.02 1.75
C ALA A 90 10.80 14.65 2.68
N THR A 91 10.94 15.38 3.79
CA THR A 91 11.91 15.04 4.85
C THR A 91 11.31 14.08 5.86
N ARG A 92 12.14 13.31 6.57
CA ARG A 92 11.69 12.40 7.65
C ARG A 92 10.81 13.11 8.68
N THR A 93 11.23 14.31 9.11
CA THR A 93 10.47 15.11 10.08
C THR A 93 9.12 15.54 9.52
N ALA A 94 9.10 16.15 8.33
CA ALA A 94 7.84 16.62 7.72
C ALA A 94 6.87 15.46 7.43
N VAL A 95 7.40 14.31 7.00
CA VAL A 95 6.60 13.10 6.77
C VAL A 95 6.00 12.58 8.08
N LEU A 96 6.79 12.45 9.16
CA LEU A 96 6.26 11.99 10.45
C LEU A 96 5.21 12.94 11.02
N GLU A 97 5.43 14.25 10.94
CA GLU A 97 4.46 15.27 11.35
C GLU A 97 3.17 15.21 10.54
N GLY A 98 3.29 15.00 9.23
CA GLY A 98 2.14 14.77 8.36
C GLY A 98 1.41 13.47 8.73
N MET A 99 2.14 12.38 8.96
CA MET A 99 1.54 11.11 9.37
C MET A 99 0.79 11.22 10.71
N ASP A 100 1.23 12.09 11.63
CA ASP A 100 0.49 12.40 12.86
C ASP A 100 -0.83 13.13 12.59
N GLN A 101 -0.87 14.04 11.61
CA GLN A 101 -2.03 14.89 11.34
C GLN A 101 -3.07 14.26 10.40
N TYR A 102 -2.64 13.52 9.37
CA TYR A 102 -3.50 13.05 8.29
C TYR A 102 -3.99 11.62 8.55
N ASP A 103 -5.22 11.32 8.12
CA ASP A 103 -5.84 10.01 8.37
C ASP A 103 -5.21 8.92 7.49
N TRP A 104 -4.93 9.26 6.23
CA TRP A 104 -4.39 8.36 5.21
C TRP A 104 -3.04 8.87 4.72
N VAL A 105 -2.14 7.94 4.41
CA VAL A 105 -0.83 8.24 3.80
C VAL A 105 -0.66 7.47 2.49
N HIS A 106 -0.13 8.15 1.48
CA HIS A 106 0.33 7.55 0.22
C HIS A 106 1.83 7.80 0.07
N LEU A 107 2.61 6.73 -0.08
CA LEU A 107 4.07 6.77 -0.23
C LEU A 107 4.45 6.31 -1.63
N ALA A 108 4.84 7.26 -2.48
CA ALA A 108 5.35 7.05 -3.84
C ALA A 108 6.87 7.34 -3.87
N CYS A 109 7.65 6.37 -3.39
CA CYS A 109 9.09 6.46 -3.19
C CYS A 109 9.73 5.07 -3.20
N HIS A 110 11.06 4.97 -3.27
CA HIS A 110 11.70 3.67 -3.02
C HIS A 110 11.52 3.25 -1.56
N ALA A 111 11.55 1.95 -1.32
CA ALA A 111 11.64 1.37 0.01
C ALA A 111 12.93 0.57 0.18
N HIS A 112 13.38 0.47 1.42
CA HIS A 112 14.49 -0.36 1.86
C HIS A 112 13.96 -1.44 2.79
N GLN A 113 14.42 -2.67 2.57
CA GLN A 113 14.12 -3.83 3.38
C GLN A 113 15.42 -4.30 4.02
N ASN A 114 15.42 -4.45 5.33
CA ASN A 114 16.56 -4.97 6.06
C ASN A 114 16.18 -6.33 6.67
N VAL A 115 16.71 -7.40 6.08
CA VAL A 115 16.39 -8.78 6.47
C VAL A 115 16.94 -9.12 7.85
N ASP A 116 18.10 -8.57 8.22
CA ASP A 116 18.76 -8.83 9.49
C ASP A 116 18.05 -8.10 10.65
N ASP A 117 17.55 -6.90 10.38
CA ASP A 117 16.82 -6.06 11.33
C ASP A 117 15.61 -5.41 10.66
N PRO A 118 14.43 -6.09 10.68
CA PRO A 118 13.21 -5.58 10.05
C PRO A 118 12.81 -4.18 10.51
N THR A 119 13.20 -3.75 11.71
CA THR A 119 12.88 -2.42 12.24
C THR A 119 13.62 -1.30 11.51
N LYS A 120 14.74 -1.62 10.84
CA LYS A 120 15.50 -0.71 9.97
C LYS A 120 14.98 -0.67 8.52
N SER A 121 14.00 -1.50 8.17
CA SER A 121 13.28 -1.35 6.91
C SER A 121 12.53 -0.02 6.90
N GLY A 122 12.35 0.61 5.73
CA GLY A 122 11.76 1.93 5.67
C GLY A 122 11.60 2.50 4.27
N PHE A 123 11.29 3.79 4.21
CA PHE A 123 11.04 4.52 2.96
C PHE A 123 12.15 5.54 2.71
N TYR A 124 12.68 5.59 1.49
CA TYR A 124 13.67 6.59 1.12
C TYR A 124 13.00 7.95 0.93
N LEU A 125 13.44 8.90 1.74
CA LEU A 125 13.01 10.29 1.73
C LEU A 125 14.19 11.20 1.35
N TYR A 126 13.96 12.51 1.30
CA TYR A 126 14.97 13.45 0.86
C TYR A 126 16.24 13.46 1.71
N ASP A 127 16.10 13.36 3.03
CA ASP A 127 17.19 13.46 4.01
C ASP A 127 17.59 12.09 4.60
N GLY A 128 17.18 10.99 3.95
CA GLY A 128 17.53 9.62 4.33
C GLY A 128 16.33 8.69 4.45
N THR A 129 16.53 7.54 5.09
CA THR A 129 15.48 6.53 5.25
C THR A 129 14.61 6.85 6.47
N LEU A 130 13.29 6.84 6.29
CA LEU A 130 12.32 6.79 7.37
C LEU A 130 12.05 5.32 7.71
N ASP A 131 12.73 4.83 8.75
CA ASP A 131 12.61 3.42 9.17
C ASP A 131 11.37 3.14 10.04
N LEU A 132 10.98 1.85 10.08
CA LEU A 132 9.85 1.37 10.86
C LEU A 132 10.02 1.62 12.36
N SER A 133 11.25 1.68 12.87
CA SER A 133 11.52 2.01 14.27
C SER A 133 11.09 3.44 14.60
N ALA A 134 11.40 4.40 13.72
CA ALA A 134 11.00 5.80 13.86
C ALA A 134 9.48 5.99 13.71
N ILE A 135 8.87 5.26 12.75
CA ILE A 135 7.42 5.24 12.55
C ILE A 135 6.70 4.67 13.78
N SER A 136 7.20 3.55 14.34
CA SER A 136 6.57 2.87 15.48
C SER A 136 6.68 3.67 16.77
N GLN A 137 7.74 4.47 16.95
CA GLN A 137 7.91 5.35 18.11
C GLN A 137 6.83 6.44 18.22
N ARG A 138 6.18 6.82 17.11
CA ARG A 138 5.11 7.82 17.11
C ARG A 138 3.74 7.28 17.55
N SER A 139 3.53 5.96 17.47
CA SER A 139 2.25 5.28 17.79
C SER A 139 1.03 6.08 17.33
N PHE A 140 0.76 6.04 16.03
CA PHE A 140 -0.36 6.76 15.47
C PHE A 140 -1.68 6.16 15.97
N ARG A 141 -2.65 7.02 16.31
CA ARG A 141 -3.98 6.58 16.73
C ARG A 141 -4.99 6.81 15.60
N ASN A 142 -5.87 5.83 15.41
CA ASN A 142 -7.03 5.92 14.51
C ASN A 142 -6.71 6.21 13.03
N LYS A 143 -5.54 5.80 12.53
CA LYS A 143 -5.22 5.96 11.10
C LYS A 143 -6.06 5.02 10.23
N GLY A 144 -6.30 5.44 8.99
CA GLY A 144 -7.12 4.71 8.04
C GLY A 144 -6.30 3.80 7.16
N LEU A 145 -5.71 4.38 6.12
CA LEU A 145 -5.01 3.69 5.04
C LEU A 145 -3.56 4.13 4.93
N ALA A 146 -2.65 3.18 4.80
CA ALA A 146 -1.34 3.41 4.20
C ALA A 146 -1.30 2.77 2.81
N TYR A 147 -1.08 3.57 1.78
CA TYR A 147 -0.87 3.08 0.43
C TYR A 147 0.62 3.16 0.11
N LEU A 148 1.26 2.01 -0.03
CA LEU A 148 2.69 1.86 -0.28
C LEU A 148 2.89 1.66 -1.78
N SER A 149 2.94 2.76 -2.54
CA SER A 149 3.33 2.76 -3.94
C SER A 149 4.86 2.78 -4.07
N ALA A 150 5.49 1.87 -3.34
CA ALA A 150 6.92 1.78 -3.26
C ALA A 150 7.40 0.58 -4.07
N CYS A 151 7.97 0.85 -5.24
CA CYS A 151 8.64 -0.18 -6.03
C CYS A 151 10.03 -0.48 -5.43
N ASN A 152 10.29 -1.76 -5.17
CA ASN A 152 11.64 -2.32 -4.97
C ASN A 152 12.43 -2.31 -6.29
N THR A 153 12.73 -1.13 -6.83
CA THR A 153 13.60 -1.02 -8.01
C THR A 153 15.06 -0.87 -7.60
N ALA A 154 15.74 -2.03 -7.65
CA ALA A 154 17.16 -2.25 -7.94
C ALA A 154 18.18 -1.93 -6.84
N THR A 155 18.69 -2.94 -6.14
CA THR A 155 19.96 -3.63 -6.47
C THR A 155 20.30 -4.68 -5.40
N VAL A 156 20.68 -5.87 -5.86
CA VAL A 156 21.18 -7.04 -5.11
C VAL A 156 20.10 -7.93 -4.48
N ASP A 157 20.01 -9.11 -5.07
CA ASP A 157 19.25 -10.32 -4.71
C ASP A 157 17.76 -10.36 -5.09
N GLU A 158 17.46 -11.30 -5.99
CA GLU A 158 16.13 -11.77 -6.39
C GLU A 158 15.38 -12.47 -5.24
N LYS A 159 15.57 -12.04 -3.98
CA LYS A 159 15.22 -12.86 -2.83
C LYS A 159 14.14 -12.22 -1.96
N LEU A 160 12.94 -12.72 -2.22
CA LEU A 160 11.92 -13.15 -1.25
C LEU A 160 10.69 -12.24 -1.12
N PRO A 161 9.49 -12.77 -1.43
CA PRO A 161 8.21 -12.08 -1.22
C PRO A 161 7.83 -11.90 0.27
N ASP A 162 8.65 -12.40 1.21
CA ASP A 162 8.51 -12.15 2.66
C ASP A 162 8.71 -10.66 3.03
N GLU A 163 9.40 -9.91 2.18
CA GLU A 163 9.86 -8.56 2.49
C GLU A 163 8.72 -7.54 2.53
N ALA A 164 7.85 -7.52 1.52
CA ALA A 164 6.69 -6.61 1.49
C ALA A 164 5.81 -6.68 2.76
N ILE A 165 5.81 -7.85 3.42
CA ILE A 165 5.10 -8.09 4.68
C ILE A 165 5.67 -7.24 5.81
N HIS A 166 6.99 -7.03 5.91
CA HIS A 166 7.58 -6.29 7.03
C HIS A 166 7.16 -4.82 7.03
N LEU A 167 7.20 -4.14 5.88
CA LEU A 167 6.72 -2.76 5.77
C LEU A 167 5.23 -2.65 6.05
N ALA A 168 4.42 -3.53 5.44
CA ALA A 168 2.99 -3.53 5.69
C ALA A 168 2.66 -3.80 7.17
N SER A 169 3.33 -4.78 7.79
CA SER A 169 3.19 -5.11 9.20
C SER A 169 3.59 -3.96 10.11
N GLY A 170 4.71 -3.30 9.81
CA GLY A 170 5.17 -2.14 10.55
C GLY A 170 4.17 -0.99 10.51
N MET A 171 3.56 -0.74 9.34
CA MET A 171 2.50 0.28 9.19
C MET A 171 1.23 -0.09 9.94
N LEU A 172 0.83 -1.37 9.90
CA LEU A 172 -0.29 -1.89 10.69
C LEU A 172 -0.04 -1.71 12.20
N MET A 173 1.15 -2.08 12.67
CA MET A 173 1.57 -1.93 14.07
C MET A 173 1.70 -0.45 14.50
N ALA A 174 2.07 0.42 13.56
CA ALA A 174 2.15 1.86 13.79
C ALA A 174 0.76 2.52 13.94
N GLY A 175 -0.33 1.81 13.62
CA GLY A 175 -1.71 2.26 13.88
C GLY A 175 -2.58 2.43 12.65
N TYR A 176 -2.12 2.02 11.45
CA TYR A 176 -2.95 1.99 10.25
C TYR A 176 -3.86 0.74 10.24
N ARG A 177 -5.13 0.92 9.86
CA ARG A 177 -6.11 -0.18 9.82
C ARG A 177 -6.03 -1.02 8.55
N SER A 178 -5.58 -0.41 7.46
CA SER A 178 -5.42 -1.09 6.18
C SER A 178 -4.16 -0.59 5.51
N VAL A 179 -3.46 -1.50 4.83
CA VAL A 179 -2.27 -1.19 4.06
C VAL A 179 -2.42 -1.81 2.68
N ILE A 180 -2.20 -1.03 1.62
CA ILE A 180 -2.07 -1.58 0.26
C ILE A 180 -0.59 -1.50 -0.10
N GLY A 181 -0.04 -2.60 -0.60
CA GLY A 181 1.36 -2.65 -1.04
C GLY A 181 1.59 -3.69 -2.12
N SER A 182 2.75 -3.59 -2.76
CA SER A 182 3.18 -4.56 -3.76
C SER A 182 4.15 -5.60 -3.16
N MET A 183 4.01 -6.82 -3.65
CA MET A 183 4.72 -8.03 -3.27
C MET A 183 6.10 -8.11 -3.94
N TRP A 184 6.18 -7.62 -5.17
CA TRP A 184 7.39 -7.46 -5.97
C TRP A 184 7.30 -6.17 -6.81
N SER A 185 8.32 -5.90 -7.61
CA SER A 185 8.37 -4.68 -8.44
C SER A 185 7.17 -4.63 -9.39
N VAL A 186 6.43 -3.53 -9.31
CA VAL A 186 5.35 -3.20 -10.24
C VAL A 186 5.94 -2.42 -11.42
N MET A 187 5.37 -2.59 -12.62
CA MET A 187 5.77 -1.83 -13.79
C MET A 187 5.47 -0.34 -13.57
N GLU A 188 6.31 0.53 -14.15
CA GLU A 188 6.25 1.98 -13.90
C GLU A 188 4.89 2.61 -14.23
N ASP A 189 4.16 2.09 -15.22
CA ASP A 189 2.83 2.55 -15.60
C ASP A 189 1.68 1.92 -14.79
N ASP A 190 1.92 0.81 -14.11
CA ASP A 190 0.87 0.07 -13.38
C ASP A 190 0.61 0.67 -12.01
N ALA A 191 1.63 1.20 -11.33
CA ALA A 191 1.47 1.85 -10.02
C ALA A 191 0.53 3.07 -10.09
N PRO A 192 0.75 4.07 -10.99
CA PRO A 192 -0.19 5.17 -11.18
C PRO A 192 -1.59 4.70 -11.60
N TYR A 193 -1.67 3.66 -12.43
CA TYR A 193 -2.95 3.10 -12.89
C TYR A 193 -3.76 2.48 -11.74
N LEU A 194 -3.12 1.66 -10.90
CA LEU A 194 -3.78 1.03 -9.75
C LEU A 194 -4.23 2.08 -8.74
N ALA A 195 -3.39 3.08 -8.45
CA ALA A 195 -3.76 4.18 -7.57
C ALA A 195 -4.99 4.95 -8.10
N ASP A 196 -5.03 5.23 -9.41
CA ASP A 196 -6.15 5.88 -10.10
C ASP A 196 -7.45 5.08 -10.03
N ARG A 197 -7.37 3.74 -9.97
CA ARG A 197 -8.56 2.88 -9.83
C ARG A 197 -8.98 2.63 -8.39
N VAL A 198 -8.04 2.66 -7.44
CA VAL A 198 -8.31 2.43 -6.02
C VAL A 198 -8.93 3.65 -5.36
N TYR A 199 -8.34 4.84 -5.53
CA TYR A 199 -8.74 6.03 -4.78
C TYR A 199 -10.18 6.46 -5.00
N PRO A 200 -10.74 6.51 -6.22
CA PRO A 200 -12.15 6.88 -6.42
C PRO A 200 -13.11 5.99 -5.62
N ARG A 201 -12.80 4.69 -5.54
CA ARG A 201 -13.62 3.70 -4.82
C ARG A 201 -13.56 3.94 -3.30
N LEU A 202 -12.38 4.26 -2.78
CA LEU A 202 -12.19 4.52 -1.34
C LEU A 202 -12.73 5.89 -0.92
N MET A 203 -12.58 6.91 -1.76
CA MET A 203 -13.03 8.26 -1.48
C MET A 203 -14.56 8.39 -1.51
N LYS A 204 -15.26 7.56 -2.30
CA LYS A 204 -16.73 7.56 -2.39
C LYS A 204 -17.41 7.34 -1.03
N ASP A 205 -16.92 6.36 -0.27
CA ASP A 205 -17.49 6.01 1.04
C ASP A 205 -16.69 6.58 2.21
N GLY A 206 -15.46 7.06 1.97
CA GLY A 206 -14.54 7.59 2.99
C GLY A 206 -14.13 6.57 4.06
N LYS A 207 -14.36 5.27 3.80
CA LYS A 207 -14.25 4.18 4.78
C LYS A 207 -13.12 3.23 4.41
N VAL A 208 -12.35 2.87 5.43
CA VAL A 208 -11.33 1.82 5.39
C VAL A 208 -11.32 1.07 6.72
N GLY A 209 -11.03 -0.23 6.69
CA GLY A 209 -10.98 -1.09 7.87
C GLY A 209 -12.00 -2.22 7.91
N ASN A 210 -13.00 -2.24 7.01
CA ASN A 210 -14.03 -3.29 6.87
C ASN A 210 -13.93 -4.07 5.54
N GLY A 211 -12.78 -3.97 4.85
CA GLY A 211 -12.48 -4.71 3.62
C GLY A 211 -12.63 -3.86 2.36
N GLU A 212 -12.95 -2.57 2.51
CA GLU A 212 -13.06 -1.61 1.41
C GLU A 212 -11.75 -1.48 0.65
N ALA A 213 -10.61 -1.39 1.36
CA ALA A 213 -9.27 -1.38 0.76
C ALA A 213 -9.03 -2.63 -0.10
N GLY A 214 -9.41 -3.80 0.42
CA GLY A 214 -9.25 -5.07 -0.30
C GLY A 214 -10.15 -5.16 -1.53
N ARG A 215 -11.42 -4.76 -1.42
CA ARG A 215 -12.35 -4.70 -2.55
C ARG A 215 -11.92 -3.70 -3.61
N ALA A 216 -11.49 -2.50 -3.20
CA ALA A 216 -11.06 -1.46 -4.12
C ALA A 216 -9.85 -1.92 -4.94
N LEU A 217 -8.87 -2.54 -4.27
CA LEU A 217 -7.71 -3.10 -4.95
C LEU A 217 -8.08 -4.31 -5.83
N HIS A 218 -8.92 -5.21 -5.35
CA HIS A 218 -9.37 -6.36 -6.14
C HIS A 218 -9.99 -5.93 -7.47
N TYR A 219 -10.87 -4.93 -7.47
CA TYR A 219 -11.43 -4.39 -8.72
C TYR A 219 -10.37 -3.69 -9.59
N ALA A 220 -9.44 -2.94 -9.00
CA ALA A 220 -8.35 -2.31 -9.75
C ALA A 220 -7.44 -3.35 -10.43
N VAL A 221 -7.14 -4.44 -9.73
CA VAL A 221 -6.35 -5.56 -10.26
C VAL A 221 -7.14 -6.34 -11.32
N ALA A 222 -8.46 -6.49 -11.17
CA ALA A 222 -9.29 -7.11 -12.19
C ALA A 222 -9.24 -6.32 -13.51
N GLU A 223 -9.37 -4.99 -13.45
CA GLU A 223 -9.23 -4.12 -14.63
C GLU A 223 -7.81 -4.20 -15.22
N LEU A 224 -6.77 -4.26 -14.37
CA LEU A 224 -5.40 -4.44 -14.85
C LEU A 224 -5.22 -5.80 -15.55
N ARG A 225 -5.73 -6.89 -14.96
CA ARG A 225 -5.71 -8.25 -15.52
C ARG A 225 -6.38 -8.32 -16.89
N GLU A 226 -7.52 -7.64 -17.08
CA GLU A 226 -8.18 -7.54 -18.38
C GLU A 226 -7.32 -6.78 -19.41
N LYS A 227 -6.62 -5.73 -18.97
CA LYS A 227 -5.75 -4.91 -19.83
C LYS A 227 -4.48 -5.63 -20.27
N VAL A 228 -3.81 -6.34 -19.35
CA VAL A 228 -2.50 -6.96 -19.62
C VAL A 228 -2.61 -8.42 -20.07
N GLY A 229 -3.74 -9.06 -19.77
CA GLY A 229 -4.00 -10.47 -20.05
C GLY A 229 -3.88 -11.35 -18.81
N GLU A 230 -4.76 -12.33 -18.71
CA GLU A 230 -4.86 -13.23 -17.56
C GLU A 230 -3.56 -14.00 -17.26
N LYS A 231 -2.80 -14.35 -18.30
CA LYS A 231 -1.55 -15.11 -18.15
C LYS A 231 -0.38 -14.29 -17.61
N GLU A 232 -0.49 -12.96 -17.60
CA GLU A 232 0.53 -12.05 -17.08
C GLU A 232 0.44 -11.89 -15.55
N TYR A 233 0.31 -13.01 -14.81
CA TYR A 233 0.14 -12.99 -13.35
C TYR A 233 1.34 -12.40 -12.60
N GLY A 234 2.53 -12.45 -13.20
CA GLY A 234 3.71 -11.74 -12.71
C GLY A 234 3.57 -10.21 -12.74
N GLN A 235 2.64 -9.69 -13.55
CA GLN A 235 2.35 -8.26 -13.63
C GLN A 235 1.16 -7.89 -12.75
N TRP A 236 -0.01 -8.53 -12.95
CA TRP A 236 -1.24 -8.14 -12.23
C TRP A 236 -1.32 -8.70 -10.80
N GLY A 237 -0.68 -9.84 -10.51
CA GLY A 237 -0.65 -10.44 -9.16
C GLY A 237 0.33 -9.75 -8.20
N ALA A 238 1.04 -8.73 -8.66
CA ALA A 238 2.06 -8.04 -7.88
C ALA A 238 1.51 -7.25 -6.70
N VAL A 239 0.25 -6.82 -6.73
CA VAL A 239 -0.31 -5.89 -5.75
C VAL A 239 -1.42 -6.55 -4.94
N HIS A 240 -1.34 -6.43 -3.61
CA HIS A 240 -2.29 -7.05 -2.72
C HIS A 240 -2.56 -6.21 -1.47
N PRO A 241 -3.73 -6.39 -0.83
CA PRO A 241 -4.10 -5.60 0.33
C PRO A 241 -3.73 -6.37 1.61
N PHE A 242 -3.02 -5.69 2.50
CA PHE A 242 -2.81 -6.10 3.88
C PHE A 242 -3.85 -5.43 4.78
N ARG A 243 -4.37 -6.17 5.75
CA ARG A 243 -5.47 -5.69 6.57
C ARG A 243 -5.46 -6.31 7.96
N LEU A 244 -5.90 -5.52 8.94
CA LEU A 244 -6.50 -6.01 10.18
C LEU A 244 -7.95 -6.40 9.87
N VAL A 245 -8.27 -7.68 9.72
CA VAL A 245 -9.64 -8.12 9.37
C VAL A 245 -10.46 -8.34 10.64
N GLU A 246 -11.63 -7.71 10.78
CA GLU A 246 -12.64 -8.12 11.77
C GLU A 246 -13.61 -9.17 11.20
N ARG A 247 -13.97 -10.10 12.09
CA ARG A 247 -15.04 -11.12 12.09
C ARG A 247 -15.88 -11.31 10.82
N TRP A 248 -15.88 -12.56 10.33
CA TRP A 248 -17.06 -13.19 9.75
C TRP A 248 -18.20 -13.15 10.78
N ARG A 249 -19.21 -12.32 10.55
CA ARG A 249 -20.50 -12.51 11.23
C ARG A 249 -21.30 -13.52 10.41
N ASN A 250 -21.59 -14.65 11.04
CA ASN A 250 -22.42 -15.72 10.53
C ASN A 250 -23.82 -15.25 10.13
N LEU A 251 -24.32 -15.90 9.07
CA LEU A 251 -25.65 -15.92 8.46
C LEU A 251 -25.95 -14.83 7.43
#